data_AF-A0A1S4A704-F1
#
_entry.id   AF-A0A1S4A704-F1
#
_cell.length_a   1.000
_cell.length_b   1.000
_cell.length_c   1.000
_cell.angle_alpha   90.00
_cell.angle_beta   90.00
_cell.angle_gamma   90.00
#
_symmetry.space_group_name_H-M   'P 1'
#
loop_
_entity.id
_entity.type
_entity.pdbx_description
1 polymer ?
#
loop_
_entity_poly.entity_id
_entity_poly.type
_entity_poly.pdbx_seq_one_letter_code
_entity_poly.pdbx_strand_id
1 'polypeptide(L)'
;MREKRTRDYIPEGAISFSDKDVAGIVQPHNDTLVIFVLINKSRFKRVLIDPDSLANIIRLRVVEQLRLHDQIVLAVRVLNEFNMACKTTKREITLLVNTAGTIQDTKFYVIEGDMRYNALFGRPWVHNMRAVSSTLHHALKFPTTEGIKMVYGEQPAAKDIFAVDEVHSVPAVPTLRNTKLIRKATVK
;
A
#
# COMPACT_ATOMS: atom_id res chain seq x y z
N MET A 1 -35.56 -21.49 -25.16
CA MET A 1 -35.04 -21.02 -23.85
C MET A 1 -35.22 -19.51 -23.84
N ARG A 2 -36.16 -18.97 -23.05
CA ARG A 2 -36.41 -17.51 -23.00
C ARG A 2 -35.31 -16.86 -22.16
N GLU A 3 -34.50 -16.04 -22.80
CA GLU A 3 -33.55 -15.16 -22.13
C GLU A 3 -34.32 -14.20 -21.21
N LYS A 4 -34.24 -14.44 -19.90
CA LYS A 4 -34.76 -13.50 -18.91
C LYS A 4 -33.78 -12.33 -18.87
N ARG A 5 -34.07 -11.26 -19.61
CA ARG A 5 -33.54 -9.92 -19.29
C ARG A 5 -33.96 -9.57 -17.87
N THR A 6 -33.09 -9.79 -16.90
CA THR A 6 -33.18 -9.12 -15.60
C THR A 6 -33.04 -7.62 -15.88
N ARG A 7 -34.12 -6.86 -15.65
CA ARG A 7 -33.96 -5.42 -15.44
C ARG A 7 -33.09 -5.30 -14.20
N ASP A 8 -31.91 -4.70 -14.36
CA ASP A 8 -30.92 -4.56 -13.30
C ASP A 8 -31.45 -3.60 -12.23
N TYR A 9 -32.22 -4.14 -11.29
CA TYR A 9 -32.55 -3.44 -10.06
C TYR A 9 -31.25 -3.39 -9.24
N ILE A 10 -30.56 -2.25 -9.30
CA ILE A 10 -29.48 -1.95 -8.37
C ILE A 10 -30.16 -1.42 -7.09
N PRO A 11 -30.09 -2.14 -5.96
CA PRO A 11 -30.68 -1.68 -4.72
C PRO A 11 -30.13 -0.29 -4.34
N GLU A 12 -30.98 0.55 -3.76
CA GLU A 12 -30.55 1.84 -3.24
C GLU A 12 -29.43 1.64 -2.21
N GLY A 13 -28.29 2.31 -2.43
CA GLY A 13 -27.09 2.14 -1.61
C GLY A 13 -26.14 1.01 -2.03
N ALA A 14 -26.40 0.29 -3.13
CA ALA A 14 -25.45 -0.67 -3.67
C ALA A 14 -24.25 0.05 -4.32
N ILE A 15 -23.04 -0.42 -3.98
CA ILE A 15 -21.80 0.07 -4.58
C ILE A 15 -21.57 -0.67 -5.90
N SER A 16 -21.55 0.08 -6.99
CA SER A 16 -21.21 -0.42 -8.33
C SER A 16 -20.14 0.45 -8.98
N PHE A 17 -19.42 -0.11 -9.93
CA PHE A 17 -18.47 0.61 -10.78
C PHE A 17 -18.90 0.49 -12.24
N SER A 18 -18.59 1.52 -13.04
CA SER A 18 -18.94 1.59 -14.46
C SER A 18 -17.83 2.29 -15.27
N ASP A 19 -17.93 2.25 -16.59
CA ASP A 19 -16.98 2.94 -17.49
C ASP A 19 -16.91 4.46 -17.26
N LYS A 20 -17.93 5.07 -16.63
CA LYS A 20 -17.87 6.48 -16.23
C LYS A 20 -16.83 6.73 -15.13
N ASP A 21 -16.55 5.72 -14.31
CA ASP A 21 -15.59 5.80 -13.21
C ASP A 21 -14.14 5.66 -13.71
N VAL A 22 -13.91 5.25 -14.97
CA VAL A 22 -12.56 5.26 -15.56
C VAL A 22 -12.18 6.58 -16.23
N ALA A 23 -13.10 7.56 -16.26
CA ALA A 23 -12.85 8.84 -16.90
C ALA A 23 -11.70 9.60 -16.20
N GLY A 24 -10.65 9.92 -16.95
CA GLY A 24 -9.47 10.64 -16.44
C GLY A 24 -8.32 9.75 -15.96
N ILE A 25 -8.47 8.42 -16.00
CA ILE A 25 -7.38 7.48 -15.74
C ILE A 25 -6.49 7.37 -16.99
N VAL A 26 -5.18 7.46 -16.81
CA VAL A 26 -4.18 7.21 -17.87
C VAL A 26 -4.14 5.71 -18.18
N GLN A 27 -4.37 5.34 -19.44
CA GLN A 27 -4.39 3.96 -19.95
C GLN A 27 -3.22 3.69 -20.93
N PRO A 28 -2.77 2.43 -21.08
CA PRO A 28 -3.09 1.30 -20.21
C PRO A 28 -2.42 1.48 -18.83
N HIS A 29 -3.01 0.90 -17.79
CA HIS A 29 -2.38 0.87 -16.47
C HIS A 29 -2.55 -0.49 -15.78
N ASN A 30 -1.65 -0.74 -14.83
CA ASN A 30 -1.72 -1.83 -13.86
C ASN A 30 -1.33 -1.28 -12.49
N ASP A 31 -1.71 -0.02 -12.24
CA ASP A 31 -1.30 0.72 -11.05
C ASP A 31 -2.06 0.19 -9.82
N THR A 32 -1.37 0.12 -8.69
CA THR A 32 -2.03 -0.16 -7.42
C THR A 32 -2.97 0.98 -7.02
N LEU A 33 -3.92 0.73 -6.12
CA LEU A 33 -4.79 1.79 -5.61
C LEU A 33 -4.11 2.53 -4.44
N VAL A 34 -3.65 3.74 -4.70
CA VAL A 34 -2.99 4.60 -3.71
C VAL A 34 -3.75 5.90 -3.60
N ILE A 35 -4.07 6.32 -2.38
CA ILE A 35 -4.81 7.56 -2.11
C ILE A 35 -4.00 8.51 -1.21
N PHE A 36 -4.54 9.70 -1.01
CA PHE A 36 -4.18 10.54 0.13
C PHE A 36 -5.31 10.53 1.16
N VAL A 37 -4.96 10.74 2.41
CA VAL A 37 -5.91 10.85 3.53
C VAL A 37 -5.45 11.92 4.50
N LEU A 38 -6.34 12.34 5.39
CA LEU A 38 -5.97 13.16 6.54
C LEU A 38 -5.82 12.25 7.76
N ILE A 39 -4.66 12.29 8.41
CA ILE A 39 -4.42 11.58 9.68
C ILE A 39 -4.14 12.66 10.73
N ASN A 40 -4.93 12.69 11.80
CA ASN A 40 -4.87 13.74 12.83
C ASN A 40 -4.79 15.15 12.21
N LYS A 41 -5.66 15.43 11.24
CA LYS A 41 -5.76 16.71 10.48
C LYS A 41 -4.60 17.03 9.53
N SER A 42 -3.58 16.17 9.45
CA SER A 42 -2.43 16.34 8.55
C SER A 42 -2.58 15.50 7.29
N ARG A 43 -2.24 16.04 6.12
CA ARG A 43 -2.38 15.35 4.84
C ARG A 43 -1.21 14.40 4.57
N PHE A 44 -1.52 13.12 4.41
CA PHE A 44 -0.55 12.09 4.01
C PHE A 44 -0.90 11.52 2.65
N LYS A 45 0.08 11.55 1.74
CA LYS A 45 0.04 10.88 0.43
C LYS A 45 0.59 9.46 0.56
N ARG A 46 0.52 8.68 -0.52
CA ARG A 46 1.07 7.32 -0.60
C ARG A 46 0.45 6.40 0.45
N VAL A 47 -0.88 6.42 0.56
CA VAL A 47 -1.62 5.45 1.37
C VAL A 47 -2.14 4.35 0.46
N LEU A 48 -1.58 3.16 0.62
CA LEU A 48 -1.92 1.98 -0.17
C LEU A 48 -3.23 1.37 0.34
N ILE A 49 -4.17 1.08 -0.56
CA ILE A 49 -5.36 0.30 -0.25
C ILE A 49 -5.10 -1.17 -0.60
N ASP A 50 -5.14 -2.03 0.40
CA ASP A 50 -4.87 -3.45 0.24
C ASP A 50 -5.89 -4.29 1.03
N PRO A 51 -7.00 -4.72 0.42
CA PRO A 51 -8.02 -5.56 1.06
C PRO A 51 -7.50 -6.95 1.48
N ASP A 52 -6.37 -7.39 0.91
CA ASP A 52 -5.79 -8.71 1.18
C ASP A 52 -4.89 -8.70 2.40
N SER A 53 -4.39 -7.53 2.81
CA SER A 53 -3.66 -7.37 4.07
C SER A 53 -4.56 -7.54 5.29
N LEU A 54 -4.12 -8.37 6.24
CA LEU A 54 -4.82 -8.60 7.50
C LEU A 54 -4.70 -7.45 8.51
N ALA A 55 -3.91 -6.42 8.21
CA ALA A 55 -3.69 -5.32 9.12
C ALA A 55 -3.48 -3.98 8.44
N ASN A 56 -3.82 -2.91 9.15
CA ASN A 56 -3.39 -1.58 8.77
C ASN A 56 -1.96 -1.35 9.28
N ILE A 57 -1.14 -0.70 8.46
CA ILE A 57 0.26 -0.45 8.77
C ILE A 57 0.55 1.04 8.60
N ILE A 58 1.37 1.61 9.47
CA ILE A 58 1.85 2.98 9.34
C ILE A 58 3.36 3.03 9.58
N ARG A 59 4.09 3.79 8.77
CA ARG A 59 5.54 3.97 9.00
C ARG A 59 5.75 4.80 10.26
N LEU A 60 6.75 4.43 11.06
CA LEU A 60 7.14 5.17 12.27
C LEU A 60 7.37 6.66 12.00
N ARG A 61 8.03 6.99 10.87
CA ARG A 61 8.26 8.39 10.45
C ARG A 61 6.98 9.24 10.35
N VAL A 62 5.85 8.64 10.02
CA VAL A 62 4.56 9.34 9.95
C VAL A 62 4.08 9.71 11.35
N VAL A 63 4.24 8.78 12.30
CA VAL A 63 3.90 8.99 13.71
C VAL A 63 4.81 10.06 14.34
N GLU A 64 6.10 10.06 13.98
CA GLU A 64 7.07 11.09 14.39
C GLU A 64 6.72 12.47 13.83
N GLN A 65 6.35 12.56 12.55
CA GLN A 65 5.88 13.80 11.91
C GLN A 65 4.62 14.34 12.59
N LEU A 66 3.75 13.46 13.09
CA LEU A 66 2.58 13.82 13.88
C LEU A 66 2.90 14.18 15.33
N ARG A 67 4.13 13.92 15.81
CA ARG A 67 4.56 14.06 17.21
C ARG A 67 3.74 13.20 18.18
N LEU A 68 3.41 11.97 17.76
CA LEU A 68 2.58 11.04 18.55
C LEU A 68 3.34 9.77 18.95
N HIS A 69 4.67 9.84 18.99
CA HIS A 69 5.54 8.73 19.40
C HIS A 69 5.16 8.18 20.79
N ASP A 70 4.79 9.06 21.72
CA ASP A 70 4.44 8.69 23.10
C ASP A 70 3.10 7.93 23.20
N GLN A 71 2.31 7.91 22.11
CA GLN A 71 1.04 7.20 22.04
C GLN A 71 1.17 5.77 21.50
N ILE A 72 2.38 5.34 21.14
CA ILE A 72 2.64 3.98 20.66
C ILE A 72 2.54 3.01 21.84
N VAL A 73 1.70 2.00 21.68
CA VAL A 73 1.51 0.92 22.67
C VAL A 73 2.29 -0.31 22.22
N LEU A 74 3.09 -0.89 23.12
CA LEU A 74 3.72 -2.19 22.90
C LEU A 74 2.72 -3.32 23.23
N ALA A 75 2.17 -3.94 22.19
CA ALA A 75 1.37 -5.15 22.30
C ALA A 75 2.29 -6.38 22.36
N VAL A 76 2.38 -7.01 23.53
CA VAL A 76 3.07 -8.30 23.69
C VAL A 76 2.14 -9.41 23.25
N ARG A 77 2.48 -10.13 22.18
CA ARG A 77 1.82 -11.39 21.83
C ARG A 77 2.72 -12.55 22.21
N VAL A 78 2.22 -13.43 23.07
CA VAL A 78 2.83 -14.73 23.35
C VAL A 78 2.28 -15.71 22.31
N LEU A 79 3.11 -16.11 21.34
CA LEU A 79 2.76 -17.19 20.43
C LEU A 79 3.10 -18.50 21.14
N ASN A 80 2.10 -19.32 21.45
CA ASN A 80 2.26 -20.54 22.26
C ASN A 80 2.00 -21.81 21.45
N GLU A 81 2.63 -21.97 20.28
CA GLU A 81 2.33 -23.13 19.43
C GLU A 81 3.35 -24.27 19.52
N PHE A 82 4.63 -24.03 19.84
CA PHE A 82 5.61 -25.12 20.01
C PHE A 82 6.77 -24.72 20.93
N ASN A 83 6.58 -24.73 22.25
CA ASN A 83 7.65 -24.70 23.28
C ASN A 83 8.88 -23.79 23.06
N MET A 84 8.69 -22.67 22.36
CA MET A 84 9.65 -21.59 22.19
C MET A 84 8.84 -20.32 22.35
N ALA A 85 8.84 -19.75 23.55
CA ALA A 85 8.13 -18.51 23.83
C ALA A 85 8.80 -17.36 23.06
N CYS A 86 8.38 -17.13 21.81
CA CYS A 86 8.76 -15.95 21.05
C CYS A 86 7.81 -14.81 21.44
N LYS A 87 8.30 -13.90 22.28
CA LYS A 87 7.62 -12.63 22.54
C LYS A 87 7.87 -11.70 21.35
N THR A 88 6.91 -11.63 20.44
CA THR A 88 6.91 -10.55 19.46
C THR A 88 6.24 -9.35 20.08
N THR A 89 6.98 -8.24 20.18
CA THR A 89 6.39 -6.98 20.63
C THR A 89 5.97 -6.20 19.41
N LYS A 90 4.65 -6.12 19.19
CA LYS A 90 4.10 -5.32 18.10
C LYS A 90 3.87 -3.90 18.62
N ARG A 91 4.28 -2.89 17.86
CA ARG A 91 3.97 -1.50 18.16
C ARG A 91 2.63 -1.18 17.51
N GLU A 92 1.65 -0.75 18.29
CA GLU A 92 0.32 -0.36 17.82
C GLU A 92 0.07 1.13 18.13
N ILE A 93 -0.70 1.80 17.27
CA ILE A 93 -1.21 3.15 17.53
C ILE A 93 -2.63 3.27 16.97
N THR A 94 -3.48 4.05 17.64
CA THR A 94 -4.80 4.41 17.11
C THR A 94 -4.79 5.87 16.68
N LEU A 95 -5.17 6.14 15.44
CA LEU A 95 -5.13 7.47 14.85
C LEU A 95 -6.48 7.82 14.23
N LEU A 96 -6.82 9.11 14.28
CA LEU A 96 -8.05 9.62 13.68
C LEU A 96 -7.81 9.82 12.17
N VAL A 97 -8.46 9.01 11.35
CA VAL A 97 -8.35 9.05 9.89
C VAL A 97 -9.59 9.71 9.32
N ASN A 98 -9.40 10.75 8.50
CA ASN A 98 -10.44 11.35 7.69
C ASN A 98 -10.18 11.04 6.20
N THR A 99 -11.15 10.33 5.61
CA THR A 99 -11.18 9.99 4.19
C THR A 99 -12.46 10.58 3.58
N ALA A 100 -12.30 11.60 2.74
CA ALA A 100 -13.40 12.34 2.08
C ALA A 100 -14.51 12.83 3.06
N GLY A 101 -14.11 13.29 4.24
CA GLY A 101 -15.02 13.81 5.26
C GLY A 101 -15.58 12.74 6.20
N THR A 102 -15.36 11.45 5.93
CA THR A 102 -15.68 10.37 6.86
C THR A 102 -14.52 10.16 7.82
N ILE A 103 -14.77 10.35 9.11
CA ILE A 103 -13.77 10.31 10.18
C ILE A 103 -13.95 9.03 11.00
N GLN A 104 -12.86 8.29 11.23
CA GLN A 104 -12.86 7.10 12.08
C GLN A 104 -11.53 6.88 12.80
N ASP A 105 -11.61 6.34 14.02
CA ASP A 105 -10.44 5.82 14.72
C ASP A 105 -9.95 4.55 14.03
N THR A 106 -8.68 4.55 13.65
CA THR A 106 -8.05 3.45 12.95
C THR A 106 -6.84 2.98 13.72
N LYS A 107 -6.85 1.70 14.10
CA LYS A 107 -5.68 1.03 14.67
C LYS A 107 -4.70 0.63 13.58
N PHE A 108 -3.43 0.93 13.78
CA PHE A 108 -2.30 0.57 12.92
C PHE A 108 -1.25 -0.22 13.69
N TYR A 109 -0.58 -1.15 13.00
CA TYR A 109 0.76 -1.56 13.39
C TYR A 109 1.77 -0.51 12.92
N VAL A 110 2.61 -0.07 13.85
CA VAL A 110 3.72 0.84 13.56
C VAL A 110 4.93 0.01 13.20
N ILE A 111 5.49 0.27 12.03
CA ILE A 111 6.71 -0.40 11.60
C ILE A 111 7.81 0.60 11.26
N GLU A 112 9.03 0.14 11.51
CA GLU A 112 10.26 0.79 11.08
C GLU A 112 10.78 0.06 9.84
N GLY A 113 11.36 0.80 8.88
CA GLY A 113 11.85 0.22 7.64
C GLY A 113 11.47 1.02 6.42
N ASP A 114 12.02 0.63 5.27
CA ASP A 114 11.90 1.38 4.03
C ASP A 114 10.75 0.95 3.12
N MET A 115 9.53 1.29 3.53
CA MET A 115 8.35 1.11 2.69
C MET A 115 8.09 2.32 1.81
N ARG A 116 7.92 2.15 0.51
CA ARG A 116 7.68 3.31 -0.37
C ARG A 116 6.32 4.01 -0.14
N TYR A 117 5.39 3.38 0.58
CA TYR A 117 4.16 3.99 1.07
C TYR A 117 4.25 4.48 2.52
N ASN A 118 3.43 5.46 2.89
CA ASN A 118 3.40 6.04 4.24
C ASN A 118 2.50 5.24 5.19
N ALA A 119 1.41 4.70 4.65
CA ALA A 119 0.49 3.83 5.36
C ALA A 119 -0.12 2.82 4.39
N LEU A 120 -0.62 1.72 4.94
CA LEU A 120 -1.40 0.70 4.25
C LEU A 120 -2.72 0.54 5.00
N PHE A 121 -3.82 0.66 4.28
CA PHE A 121 -5.16 0.37 4.78
C PHE A 121 -5.53 -1.03 4.37
N GLY A 122 -5.46 -1.92 5.36
CA GLY A 122 -5.73 -3.32 5.21
C GLY A 122 -7.22 -3.61 5.26
N ARG A 123 -7.53 -4.90 5.24
CA ARG A 123 -8.87 -5.45 5.49
C ARG A 123 -9.58 -4.83 6.70
N PRO A 124 -8.95 -4.61 7.88
CA PRO A 124 -9.66 -4.04 9.02
C PRO A 124 -10.23 -2.65 8.73
N TRP A 125 -9.47 -1.76 8.10
CA TRP A 125 -9.97 -0.43 7.72
C TRP A 125 -11.00 -0.50 6.59
N VAL A 126 -10.73 -1.31 5.55
CA VAL A 126 -11.61 -1.48 4.39
C VAL A 126 -12.99 -2.01 4.82
N HIS A 127 -13.02 -3.02 5.70
CA HIS A 127 -14.26 -3.59 6.22
C HIS A 127 -15.01 -2.61 7.13
N ASN A 128 -14.30 -1.88 8.00
CA ASN A 128 -14.93 -0.89 8.88
C ASN A 128 -15.60 0.23 8.09
N MET A 129 -14.96 0.67 7.01
CA MET A 129 -15.52 1.65 6.07
C MET A 129 -16.61 1.06 5.17
N ARG A 130 -16.82 -0.26 5.16
CA ARG A 130 -17.63 -0.98 4.16
C ARG A 130 -17.22 -0.60 2.73
N ALA A 131 -15.93 -0.39 2.52
CA ALA A 131 -15.39 0.13 1.29
C ALA A 131 -15.19 -0.98 0.27
N VAL A 132 -15.39 -0.64 -1.00
CA VAL A 132 -15.07 -1.48 -2.15
C VAL A 132 -14.03 -0.73 -2.98
N SER A 133 -12.85 -1.32 -3.11
CA SER A 133 -11.76 -0.82 -3.96
C SER A 133 -11.81 -1.48 -5.32
N SER A 134 -11.56 -0.71 -6.37
CA SER A 134 -11.32 -1.24 -7.72
C SER A 134 -10.03 -0.66 -8.26
N THR A 135 -9.03 -1.51 -8.50
CA THR A 135 -7.79 -1.12 -9.18
C THR A 135 -8.07 -0.79 -10.64
N LEU A 136 -8.95 -1.54 -11.32
CA LEU A 136 -9.38 -1.27 -12.70
C LEU A 136 -9.93 0.15 -12.88
N HIS A 137 -10.82 0.59 -11.98
CA HIS A 137 -11.40 1.93 -11.97
C HIS A 137 -10.58 2.94 -11.16
N HIS A 138 -9.41 2.53 -10.66
CA HIS A 138 -8.51 3.30 -9.82
C HIS A 138 -9.24 4.14 -8.76
N ALA A 139 -10.19 3.53 -8.06
CA ALA A 139 -11.10 4.23 -7.15
C ALA A 139 -11.55 3.36 -5.97
N LEU A 140 -11.90 4.02 -4.88
CA LEU A 140 -12.49 3.46 -3.67
C LEU A 140 -13.89 4.05 -3.49
N LYS A 141 -14.90 3.20 -3.28
CA LYS A 141 -16.27 3.63 -2.94
C LYS A 141 -16.65 3.11 -1.57
N PHE A 142 -17.39 3.90 -0.79
CA PHE A 142 -17.91 3.48 0.51
C PHE A 142 -19.19 4.23 0.88
N PRO A 143 -20.09 3.64 1.67
CA PRO A 143 -21.33 4.29 2.08
C PRO A 143 -21.07 5.35 3.15
N THR A 144 -21.87 6.40 3.13
CA THR A 144 -21.94 7.45 4.16
C THR A 144 -23.40 7.82 4.40
N THR A 145 -23.66 8.66 5.41
CA THR A 145 -25.00 9.21 5.69
C THR A 145 -25.55 10.05 4.53
N GLU A 146 -24.67 10.57 3.66
CA GLU A 146 -25.01 11.40 2.50
C GLU A 146 -25.09 10.58 1.20
N GLY A 147 -24.97 9.25 1.27
CA GLY A 147 -24.89 8.36 0.11
C GLY A 147 -23.50 7.76 -0.08
N ILE A 148 -23.20 7.30 -1.30
CA ILE A 148 -21.90 6.66 -1.61
C ILE A 148 -20.87 7.74 -1.92
N LYS A 149 -19.77 7.77 -1.15
CA LYS A 149 -18.61 8.59 -1.49
C LYS A 149 -17.63 7.78 -2.33
N MET A 150 -16.92 8.50 -3.21
CA MET A 150 -15.87 7.95 -4.04
C MET A 150 -14.57 8.73 -3.81
N VAL A 151 -13.45 8.02 -3.75
CA VAL A 151 -12.10 8.57 -3.72
C VAL A 151 -11.32 7.99 -4.88
N TYR A 152 -10.80 8.85 -5.76
CA TYR A 152 -9.90 8.45 -6.85
C TYR A 152 -8.50 8.19 -6.31
N GLY A 153 -7.83 7.21 -6.92
CA GLY A 153 -6.42 6.96 -6.69
C GLY A 153 -5.52 8.00 -7.36
N GLU A 154 -4.32 8.13 -6.82
CA GLU A 154 -3.27 9.04 -7.26
C GLU A 154 -2.28 8.25 -8.13
N GLN A 155 -2.55 8.13 -9.43
CA GLN A 155 -1.69 7.37 -10.37
C GLN A 155 -0.20 7.73 -10.31
N PRO A 156 0.20 9.02 -10.24
CA PRO A 156 1.62 9.37 -10.10
C PRO A 156 2.25 8.76 -8.84
N ALA A 157 1.54 8.82 -7.71
CA ALA A 157 2.02 8.27 -6.45
C ALA A 157 2.07 6.73 -6.47
N ALA A 158 1.14 6.08 -7.18
CA ALA A 158 1.14 4.63 -7.35
C ALA A 158 2.37 4.16 -8.15
N LYS A 159 2.72 4.88 -9.23
CA LYS A 159 3.91 4.60 -10.04
C LYS A 159 5.20 4.79 -9.26
N ASP A 160 5.28 5.84 -8.44
CA ASP A 160 6.45 6.10 -7.60
C ASP A 160 6.71 4.99 -6.56
N ILE A 161 5.65 4.35 -6.05
CA ILE A 161 5.80 3.28 -5.03
C ILE A 161 6.47 2.04 -5.63
N PHE A 162 6.28 1.75 -6.93
CA PHE A 162 6.79 0.54 -7.57
C PHE A 162 7.76 0.79 -8.73
N ALA A 163 8.19 2.03 -8.95
CA ALA A 163 9.25 2.33 -9.91
C ALA A 163 10.50 1.50 -9.58
N VAL A 164 10.87 0.58 -10.47
CA VAL A 164 12.14 -0.13 -10.33
C VAL A 164 13.23 0.92 -10.50
N ASP A 165 14.14 1.04 -9.54
CA ASP A 165 15.37 1.81 -9.78
C ASP A 165 16.10 1.07 -10.90
N GLU A 166 16.14 1.65 -12.10
CA GLU A 166 16.96 1.10 -13.17
C GLU A 166 18.39 1.04 -12.65
N VAL A 167 18.87 -0.18 -12.39
CA VAL A 167 20.27 -0.40 -12.06
C VAL A 167 21.06 -0.04 -13.31
N HIS A 168 21.64 1.16 -13.34
CA HIS A 168 22.64 1.49 -14.33
C HIS A 168 23.73 0.42 -14.28
N SER A 169 23.87 -0.34 -15.38
CA SER A 169 24.89 -1.36 -15.49
C SER A 169 26.25 -0.69 -15.34
N VAL A 170 26.99 -1.06 -14.29
CA VAL A 170 28.38 -0.61 -14.13
C VAL A 170 29.18 -1.13 -15.33
N PRO A 171 29.91 -0.27 -16.09
CA PRO A 171 30.73 -0.75 -17.18
C PRO A 171 31.80 -1.71 -16.64
N ALA A 172 31.95 -2.85 -17.31
CA ALA A 172 32.89 -3.89 -16.93
C ALA A 172 34.31 -3.33 -16.76
N VAL A 173 34.93 -3.59 -15.60
CA VAL A 173 36.35 -3.30 -15.35
C VAL A 173 37.19 -4.18 -16.29
N PRO A 174 38.19 -3.65 -17.02
CA PRO A 174 39.01 -4.48 -17.91
C PRO A 174 39.88 -5.44 -17.10
N THR A 175 39.77 -6.74 -17.39
CA THR A 175 40.59 -7.78 -16.77
C THR A 175 42.06 -7.64 -17.17
N LEU A 176 42.95 -7.45 -16.18
CA LEU A 176 44.39 -7.47 -16.36
C LEU A 176 44.84 -8.86 -16.83
N ARG A 177 45.31 -8.98 -18.08
CA ARG A 177 45.92 -10.21 -18.61
C ARG A 177 47.29 -10.42 -17.98
N ASN A 178 47.38 -11.38 -17.06
CA ASN A 178 48.64 -12.01 -16.72
C ASN A 178 48.80 -13.31 -17.53
N THR A 179 49.64 -13.28 -18.56
CA THR A 179 50.16 -14.49 -19.20
C THR A 179 51.66 -14.59 -18.94
N LYS A 180 52.04 -15.47 -18.00
CA LYS A 180 53.38 -16.07 -18.00
C LYS A 180 53.43 -17.07 -19.16
N LEU A 181 54.33 -16.86 -20.11
CA LEU A 181 54.83 -17.95 -20.95
C LEU A 181 56.35 -17.91 -20.93
N ILE A 182 56.93 -18.77 -20.09
CA ILE A 182 58.33 -19.15 -20.12
C ILE A 182 58.45 -20.25 -21.19
N ARG A 183 59.29 -20.05 -22.21
CA ARG A 183 60.21 -21.04 -22.83
C ARG A 183 60.75 -20.56 -24.18
N LYS A 184 62.08 -20.42 -24.26
CA LYS A 184 63.01 -20.97 -25.29
C LYS A 184 64.43 -20.50 -24.92
N ALA A 185 65.30 -21.40 -24.47
CA ALA A 185 66.16 -22.30 -25.23
C ALA A 185 67.49 -21.62 -25.65
N THR A 186 68.57 -22.00 -24.96
CA THR A 186 69.96 -21.69 -25.26
C THR A 186 70.51 -22.72 -26.25
N VAL A 187 71.11 -22.28 -27.35
CA VAL A 187 72.15 -23.02 -28.07
C VAL A 187 73.21 -22.01 -28.53
N LYS A 188 74.44 -22.21 -28.05
CA LYS A 188 75.68 -21.88 -28.74
C LYS A 188 76.34 -23.21 -29.07
#